data_AF-A0AA41ZB90-F1
#
_entry.id   AF-A0AA41ZB90-F1
#
_cell.length_a   1.000
_cell.length_b   1.000
_cell.length_c   1.000
_cell.angle_alpha   90.00
_cell.angle_beta   90.00
_cell.angle_gamma   90.00
#
_symmetry.space_group_name_H-M   'P 1'
#
loop_
_entity.id
_entity.type
_entity.pdbx_description
1 polymer ?
#
loop_
_entity_poly.entity_id
_entity_poly.type
_entity_poly.pdbx_seq_one_letter_code
_entity_poly.pdbx_strand_id
1 'polypeptide(L)'
;MHWPTIADHAARVAIVISSVGALVMAVALTFLIIRRDRKERRLATAQATMRALTREIMASLPGGETGEIFAHASDSDRLAAIAHLGQLVRGEDRARLTEFVEENHLLDRIAADARQGSDARRVDAMRQLGVIGGPRAVETLLAILNEDPHLSVRLEAAAMLAPLGALPSPRRLIAALGLEHNLVTRLHRAFFRALAPVHAAELLSLLREDRPPLLRALIVDALGWTEDRAALAALERAADDIDPEVRCAALRAAHQINDPATIPWVMRLLRDASDAVRSNAVRAAAHVAPRQSLPQLETMRGDPSAWVRIRVAEALGPLASAA
;
A
#
# COMPACT_ATOMS: atom_id res chain seq x y z
N MET A 1 40.79 -69.39 -27.57
CA MET A 1 39.96 -68.87 -26.45
C MET A 1 40.48 -67.49 -26.08
N HIS A 2 40.02 -66.44 -26.75
CA HIS A 2 40.38 -65.06 -26.38
C HIS A 2 39.42 -64.60 -25.27
N TRP A 3 39.91 -64.55 -24.03
CA TRP A 3 39.18 -63.97 -22.92
C TRP A 3 39.13 -62.45 -23.10
N PRO A 4 37.95 -61.81 -23.00
CA PRO A 4 37.85 -60.36 -23.12
C PRO A 4 38.68 -59.69 -22.02
N THR A 5 39.43 -58.66 -22.38
CA THR A 5 40.30 -57.95 -21.43
C THR A 5 39.47 -57.13 -20.45
N ILE A 6 40.04 -56.77 -19.29
CA ILE A 6 39.38 -55.87 -18.31
C ILE A 6 38.98 -54.53 -18.97
N ALA A 7 39.75 -54.07 -19.96
CA ALA A 7 39.47 -52.87 -20.74
C ALA A 7 38.16 -52.97 -21.54
N ASP A 8 37.86 -54.13 -22.13
CA ASP A 8 36.61 -54.35 -22.88
C ASP A 8 35.37 -54.31 -21.97
N HIS A 9 35.49 -54.81 -20.74
CA HIS A 9 34.42 -54.75 -19.76
C HIS A 9 34.19 -53.32 -19.27
N ALA A 10 35.26 -52.57 -18.97
CA ALA A 10 35.17 -51.17 -18.59
C ALA A 10 34.54 -50.30 -19.70
N ALA A 11 34.92 -50.53 -20.96
CA ALA A 11 34.34 -49.82 -22.10
C ALA A 11 32.83 -50.10 -22.26
N ARG A 12 32.39 -51.37 -22.12
CA ARG A 12 30.96 -51.73 -22.18
C ARG A 12 30.18 -51.08 -21.04
N VAL A 13 30.71 -51.09 -19.82
CA VAL A 13 30.07 -50.44 -18.66
C VAL A 13 29.96 -48.93 -18.87
N ALA A 14 31.01 -48.27 -19.37
CA ALA A 14 30.99 -46.84 -19.66
C ALA A 14 29.95 -46.48 -20.74
N ILE A 15 29.82 -47.29 -21.79
CA ILE A 15 28.81 -47.11 -22.84
C ILE A 15 27.40 -47.26 -22.25
N VAL A 16 27.16 -48.27 -21.42
CA VAL A 16 25.85 -48.48 -20.77
C VAL A 16 25.51 -47.30 -19.87
N ILE A 17 26.43 -46.85 -19.01
CA ILE A 17 26.21 -45.70 -18.11
C ILE A 17 25.92 -44.43 -18.92
N SER A 18 26.69 -44.17 -19.98
CA SER A 18 26.50 -42.99 -20.82
C SER A 18 25.17 -43.04 -21.58
N SER A 19 24.77 -44.22 -22.06
CA SER A 19 23.50 -44.42 -22.77
C SER A 19 22.31 -44.26 -21.83
N VAL A 20 22.40 -44.78 -20.60
CA VAL A 20 21.39 -44.59 -19.56
C VAL A 20 21.30 -43.11 -19.16
N GLY A 21 22.44 -42.44 -18.99
CA GLY A 21 22.49 -41.00 -18.69
C GLY A 21 21.85 -40.15 -19.80
N ALA A 22 22.16 -40.45 -21.06
CA ALA A 22 21.55 -39.80 -22.22
C ALA A 22 20.03 -40.05 -22.29
N LEU A 23 19.58 -41.27 -21.99
CA LEU A 23 18.16 -41.62 -21.97
C LEU A 23 17.41 -40.88 -20.86
N VAL A 24 17.95 -40.83 -19.64
CA VAL A 24 17.37 -40.09 -18.51
C VAL A 24 17.26 -38.60 -18.85
N MET A 25 18.31 -38.02 -19.44
CA MET A 25 18.32 -36.63 -19.86
C MET A 25 17.27 -36.36 -20.95
N ALA A 26 17.16 -37.25 -21.94
CA ALA A 26 16.15 -37.15 -23.00
C ALA A 26 14.73 -37.16 -22.42
N VAL A 27 14.42 -38.10 -21.52
CA VAL A 27 13.12 -38.19 -20.85
C VAL A 27 12.84 -36.92 -20.03
N ALA A 28 13.83 -36.41 -19.29
CA ALA A 28 13.69 -35.18 -18.51
C ALA A 28 13.41 -33.95 -19.40
N LEU A 29 14.13 -33.82 -20.52
CA LEU A 29 13.92 -32.74 -21.49
C LEU A 29 12.53 -32.84 -22.15
N THR A 30 12.12 -34.03 -22.57
CA THR A 30 10.77 -34.25 -23.13
C THR A 30 9.69 -33.90 -22.12
N PHE A 31 9.86 -34.28 -20.84
CA PHE A 31 8.93 -33.90 -19.78
C PHE A 31 8.85 -32.38 -19.59
N LEU A 32 10.00 -31.69 -19.56
CA LEU A 32 10.04 -30.22 -19.44
C LEU A 32 9.38 -29.54 -20.65
N ILE A 33 9.60 -30.03 -21.86
CA ILE A 33 8.98 -29.53 -23.10
C ILE A 33 7.47 -29.71 -23.03
N ILE A 34 6.97 -30.91 -22.68
CA ILE A 34 5.53 -31.17 -22.54
C ILE A 34 4.91 -30.29 -21.46
N ARG A 35 5.58 -30.15 -20.30
CA ARG A 35 5.09 -29.29 -19.20
C ARG A 35 5.04 -27.83 -19.63
N ARG A 36 6.05 -27.35 -20.36
CA ARG A 36 6.11 -25.98 -20.89
C ARG A 36 5.02 -25.74 -21.94
N ASP A 37 4.88 -26.62 -22.93
CA ASP A 37 3.83 -26.53 -23.96
C ASP A 37 2.42 -26.56 -23.33
N ARG A 38 2.18 -27.45 -22.36
CA ARG A 38 0.91 -27.46 -21.61
C ARG A 38 0.67 -26.16 -20.85
N LYS A 39 1.71 -25.56 -20.25
CA LYS A 39 1.59 -24.27 -19.56
C LYS A 39 1.31 -23.14 -20.55
N GLU A 40 2.03 -23.09 -21.67
CA GLU A 40 1.87 -22.10 -22.74
C GLU A 40 0.48 -22.18 -23.38
N ARG A 41 -0.01 -23.39 -23.70
CA ARG A 41 -1.37 -23.59 -24.21
C ARG A 41 -2.43 -23.15 -23.22
N ARG A 42 -2.30 -23.51 -21.94
CA ARG A 42 -3.24 -23.07 -20.89
C ARG A 42 -3.26 -21.55 -20.77
N LEU A 43 -2.10 -20.90 -20.82
CA LEU A 43 -2.00 -19.44 -20.82
C LEU A 43 -2.65 -18.82 -22.06
N ALA A 44 -2.43 -19.40 -23.24
CA ALA A 44 -3.03 -18.93 -24.49
C ALA A 44 -4.56 -19.06 -24.47
N THR A 45 -5.09 -20.19 -23.97
CA THR A 45 -6.54 -20.38 -23.80
C THR A 45 -7.10 -19.40 -22.79
N ALA A 46 -6.47 -19.23 -21.63
CA ALA A 46 -6.91 -18.26 -20.62
C ALA A 46 -6.91 -16.82 -21.15
N GLN A 47 -5.88 -16.44 -21.93
CA GLN A 47 -5.83 -15.13 -22.58
C GLN A 47 -6.91 -14.96 -23.65
N ALA A 48 -7.23 -16.02 -24.41
CA ALA A 48 -8.31 -15.99 -25.39
C ALA A 48 -9.68 -15.83 -24.71
N THR A 49 -9.94 -16.60 -23.64
CA THR A 49 -11.15 -16.49 -22.83
C THR A 49 -11.28 -15.09 -22.22
N MET A 50 -10.20 -14.57 -21.62
CA MET A 50 -10.15 -13.22 -21.08
C MET A 50 -10.51 -12.16 -22.13
N ARG A 51 -9.92 -12.23 -23.33
CA ARG A 51 -10.21 -11.31 -24.44
C ARG A 51 -11.65 -11.42 -24.94
N ALA A 52 -12.21 -12.62 -24.96
CA ALA A 52 -13.58 -12.85 -25.36
C ALA A 52 -14.56 -12.28 -24.33
N LEU A 53 -14.36 -12.58 -23.05
CA LEU A 53 -15.17 -12.06 -21.94
C LEU A 53 -15.13 -10.54 -21.85
N THR A 54 -13.94 -9.95 -21.91
CA THR A 54 -13.78 -8.49 -21.85
C THR A 54 -14.51 -7.79 -22.98
N ARG A 55 -14.48 -8.35 -24.20
CA ARG A 55 -15.23 -7.81 -25.34
C ARG A 55 -16.73 -7.94 -25.16
N GLU A 56 -17.20 -9.10 -24.68
CA GLU A 56 -18.62 -9.35 -24.45
C GLU A 56 -19.17 -8.44 -23.36
N ILE A 57 -18.52 -8.35 -22.21
CA ILE A 57 -18.92 -7.46 -21.11
C ILE A 57 -18.97 -6.01 -21.60
N MET A 58 -17.95 -5.53 -22.31
CA MET A 58 -17.95 -4.16 -22.85
C MET A 58 -19.11 -3.89 -23.82
N ALA A 59 -19.51 -4.88 -24.61
CA ALA A 59 -20.66 -4.76 -25.51
C ALA A 59 -22.00 -4.74 -24.75
N SER A 60 -22.07 -5.36 -23.58
CA SER A 60 -23.27 -5.42 -22.73
C SER A 60 -23.42 -4.20 -21.80
N LEU A 61 -22.36 -3.45 -21.51
CA LEU A 61 -22.41 -2.27 -20.61
C LEU A 61 -23.49 -1.21 -20.95
N PRO A 62 -23.87 -0.95 -22.21
CA PRO A 62 -24.95 -0.03 -22.56
C PRO A 62 -26.38 -0.54 -22.27
N GLY A 63 -26.54 -1.57 -21.43
CA GLY A 63 -27.83 -2.20 -21.10
C GLY A 63 -28.18 -3.42 -21.98
N GLY A 64 -27.18 -4.08 -22.54
CA GLY A 64 -27.35 -5.31 -23.32
C GLY A 64 -27.27 -6.56 -22.45
N GLU A 65 -27.95 -7.63 -22.85
CA GLU A 65 -27.83 -8.94 -22.18
C GLU A 65 -26.42 -9.53 -22.35
N THR A 66 -25.99 -10.33 -21.37
CA THR A 66 -24.74 -11.10 -21.47
C THR A 66 -24.90 -12.27 -22.43
N GLY A 67 -23.85 -12.58 -23.18
CA GLY A 67 -23.84 -13.71 -24.11
C GLY A 67 -23.50 -15.05 -23.45
N GLU A 68 -23.37 -16.06 -24.30
CA GLU A 68 -23.06 -17.43 -23.87
C GLU A 68 -21.66 -17.55 -23.24
N ILE A 69 -20.69 -16.73 -23.65
CA ILE A 69 -19.32 -16.82 -23.14
C ILE A 69 -19.30 -16.44 -21.67
N PHE A 70 -19.96 -15.34 -21.31
CA PHE A 70 -20.12 -14.94 -19.92
C PHE A 70 -20.88 -16.01 -19.12
N ALA A 71 -22.01 -16.50 -19.64
CA ALA A 71 -22.83 -17.50 -18.95
C ALA A 71 -22.10 -18.82 -18.65
N HIS A 72 -21.18 -19.26 -19.51
CA HIS A 72 -20.42 -20.51 -19.31
C HIS A 72 -19.04 -20.31 -18.64
N ALA A 73 -18.55 -19.08 -18.56
CA ALA A 73 -17.28 -18.80 -17.90
C ALA A 73 -17.35 -19.08 -16.39
N SER A 74 -16.22 -19.51 -15.83
CA SER A 74 -16.08 -19.68 -14.38
C SER A 74 -16.14 -18.34 -13.65
N ASP A 75 -16.57 -18.32 -12.38
CA ASP A 75 -16.55 -17.11 -11.55
C ASP A 75 -15.18 -16.43 -11.57
N SER A 76 -14.10 -17.23 -11.49
CA SER A 76 -12.73 -16.72 -11.52
C SER A 76 -12.40 -16.01 -12.83
N ASP A 77 -12.87 -16.53 -13.97
CA ASP A 77 -12.61 -15.90 -15.28
C ASP A 77 -13.43 -14.61 -15.44
N ARG A 78 -14.70 -14.63 -15.01
CA ARG A 78 -15.57 -13.43 -15.00
C ARG A 78 -14.94 -12.32 -14.17
N LEU A 79 -14.52 -12.63 -12.95
CA LEU A 79 -13.90 -11.69 -12.03
C LEU A 79 -12.56 -11.16 -12.53
N ALA A 80 -11.74 -12.02 -13.13
CA ALA A 80 -10.49 -11.60 -13.73
C ALA A 80 -10.73 -10.65 -14.93
N ALA A 81 -11.77 -10.88 -15.74
CA ALA A 81 -12.18 -9.98 -16.81
C ALA A 81 -12.66 -8.62 -16.28
N ILE A 82 -13.47 -8.61 -15.23
CA ILE A 82 -13.96 -7.38 -14.59
C ILE A 82 -12.80 -6.59 -13.96
N ALA A 83 -11.90 -7.27 -13.25
CA ALA A 83 -10.73 -6.63 -12.66
C ALA A 83 -9.84 -6.02 -13.75
N HIS A 84 -9.67 -6.71 -14.89
CA HIS A 84 -8.94 -6.19 -16.04
C HIS A 84 -9.64 -4.96 -16.65
N LEU A 85 -10.95 -5.02 -16.91
CA LEU A 85 -11.71 -3.89 -17.44
C LEU A 85 -11.67 -2.69 -16.49
N GLY A 86 -11.79 -2.90 -15.18
CA GLY A 86 -11.74 -1.84 -14.17
C GLY A 86 -10.43 -1.04 -14.17
N GLN A 87 -9.32 -1.64 -14.59
CA GLN A 87 -8.06 -0.94 -14.75
C GLN A 87 -8.04 -0.04 -15.99
N LEU A 88 -8.81 -0.39 -17.02
CA LEU A 88 -8.84 0.27 -18.34
C LEU A 88 -9.91 1.36 -18.44
N VAL A 89 -11.09 1.14 -17.86
CA VAL A 89 -12.24 2.04 -18.01
C VAL A 89 -12.26 3.16 -16.95
N ARG A 90 -12.78 4.33 -17.33
CA ARG A 90 -12.89 5.54 -16.49
C ARG A 90 -14.23 6.22 -16.75
N GLY A 91 -14.65 7.12 -15.85
CA GLY A 91 -15.86 7.91 -16.04
C GLY A 91 -17.13 7.06 -16.12
N GLU A 92 -17.98 7.34 -17.11
CA GLU A 92 -19.28 6.68 -17.28
C GLU A 92 -19.16 5.16 -17.50
N ASP A 93 -18.19 4.70 -18.30
CA ASP A 93 -17.96 3.26 -18.52
C ASP A 93 -17.57 2.54 -17.23
N ARG A 94 -16.88 3.23 -16.32
CA ARG A 94 -16.57 2.67 -14.99
C ARG A 94 -17.83 2.53 -14.14
N ALA A 95 -18.73 3.51 -14.20
CA ALA A 95 -20.02 3.44 -13.51
C ALA A 95 -20.89 2.29 -14.04
N ARG A 96 -20.99 2.14 -15.37
CA ARG A 96 -21.71 1.03 -16.01
C ARG A 96 -21.10 -0.33 -15.67
N LEU A 97 -19.76 -0.43 -15.64
CA LEU A 97 -19.11 -1.67 -15.21
C LEU A 97 -19.43 -2.01 -13.76
N THR A 98 -19.50 -1.01 -12.88
CA THR A 98 -19.94 -1.22 -11.49
C THR A 98 -21.40 -1.69 -11.43
N GLU A 99 -22.31 -1.05 -12.16
CA GLU A 99 -23.72 -1.48 -12.24
C GLU A 99 -23.86 -2.92 -12.73
N PHE A 100 -23.16 -3.27 -13.83
CA PHE A 100 -23.12 -4.63 -14.36
C PHE A 100 -22.67 -5.67 -13.32
N VAL A 101 -21.65 -5.33 -12.51
CA VAL A 101 -21.14 -6.21 -11.44
C VAL A 101 -22.18 -6.44 -10.36
N GLU A 102 -22.95 -5.40 -10.00
CA GLU A 102 -23.99 -5.44 -8.98
C GLU A 102 -25.22 -6.23 -9.46
N GLU A 103 -25.72 -5.94 -10.67
CA GLU A 103 -26.88 -6.62 -11.27
C GLU A 103 -26.68 -8.13 -11.42
N ASN A 104 -25.44 -8.54 -11.72
CA ASN A 104 -25.08 -9.94 -11.90
C ASN A 104 -24.61 -10.62 -10.60
N HIS A 105 -24.68 -9.94 -9.45
CA HIS A 105 -24.32 -10.46 -8.13
C HIS A 105 -22.91 -11.10 -8.07
N LEU A 106 -21.97 -10.58 -8.87
CA LEU A 106 -20.69 -11.24 -9.12
C LEU A 106 -19.76 -11.22 -7.90
N LEU A 107 -20.03 -10.32 -6.95
CA LEU A 107 -19.22 -10.17 -5.74
C LEU A 107 -19.72 -10.99 -4.55
N ASP A 108 -20.90 -11.63 -4.59
CA ASP A 108 -21.47 -12.26 -3.40
C ASP A 108 -20.60 -13.40 -2.85
N ARG A 109 -20.05 -14.22 -3.75
CA ARG A 109 -19.13 -15.29 -3.36
C ARG A 109 -17.82 -14.75 -2.78
N ILE A 110 -17.22 -13.73 -3.42
CA ILE A 110 -15.99 -13.11 -2.92
C ILE A 110 -16.25 -12.44 -1.57
N ALA A 111 -17.40 -11.78 -1.42
CA ALA A 111 -17.78 -11.13 -0.17
C ALA A 111 -17.93 -12.15 0.97
N ALA A 112 -18.51 -13.32 0.69
CA ALA A 112 -18.54 -14.43 1.63
C ALA A 112 -17.13 -14.94 1.97
N ASP A 113 -16.27 -15.15 0.96
CA ASP A 113 -14.88 -15.60 1.16
C ASP A 113 -14.05 -14.58 1.97
N ALA A 114 -14.28 -13.27 1.79
CA ALA A 114 -13.63 -12.21 2.55
C ALA A 114 -14.00 -12.25 4.06
N ARG A 115 -15.25 -12.60 4.36
CA ARG A 115 -15.78 -12.67 5.74
C ARG A 115 -15.46 -13.99 6.44
N GLN A 116 -15.58 -15.12 5.73
CA GLN A 116 -15.63 -16.46 6.34
C GLN A 116 -14.56 -17.42 5.81
N GLY A 117 -13.76 -17.02 4.82
CA GLY A 117 -12.71 -17.87 4.25
C GLY A 117 -11.59 -18.19 5.26
N SER A 118 -10.69 -19.09 4.86
CA SER A 118 -9.38 -19.22 5.52
C SER A 118 -8.57 -17.93 5.37
N ASP A 119 -7.66 -17.58 6.29
CA ASP A 119 -6.85 -16.35 6.25
C ASP A 119 -6.32 -15.97 4.85
N ALA A 120 -5.71 -16.92 4.13
CA ALA A 120 -5.20 -16.69 2.78
C ALA A 120 -6.30 -16.32 1.76
N ARG A 121 -7.46 -17.00 1.83
CA ARG A 121 -8.63 -16.72 0.99
C ARG A 121 -9.28 -15.39 1.34
N ARG A 122 -9.34 -15.05 2.63
CA ARG A 122 -9.90 -13.78 3.09
C ARG A 122 -9.14 -12.60 2.51
N VAL A 123 -7.81 -12.63 2.63
CA VAL A 123 -6.94 -11.58 2.11
C VAL A 123 -7.04 -11.47 0.59
N ASP A 124 -7.03 -12.59 -0.14
CA ASP A 124 -7.18 -12.56 -1.60
C ASP A 124 -8.55 -11.99 -2.02
N ALA A 125 -9.62 -12.42 -1.36
CA ALA A 125 -10.96 -11.91 -1.60
C ALA A 125 -11.07 -10.41 -1.32
N MET A 126 -10.53 -9.92 -0.19
CA MET A 126 -10.49 -8.49 0.14
C MET A 126 -9.74 -7.67 -0.91
N ARG A 127 -8.63 -8.20 -1.44
CA ARG A 127 -7.88 -7.55 -2.53
C ARG A 127 -8.66 -7.49 -3.82
N GLN A 128 -9.37 -8.56 -4.17
CA GLN A 128 -10.25 -8.56 -5.34
C GLN A 128 -11.37 -7.52 -5.16
N LEU A 129 -12.00 -7.43 -4.00
CA LEU A 129 -12.98 -6.39 -3.69
C LEU A 129 -12.38 -4.98 -3.82
N GLY A 130 -11.17 -4.76 -3.33
CA GLY A 130 -10.46 -3.48 -3.44
C GLY A 130 -10.12 -3.08 -4.88
N VAL A 131 -9.85 -4.04 -5.76
CA VAL A 131 -9.57 -3.80 -7.19
C VAL A 131 -10.87 -3.56 -7.97
N ILE A 132 -11.89 -4.40 -7.73
CA ILE A 132 -13.15 -4.32 -8.48
C ILE A 132 -13.93 -3.08 -8.05
N GLY A 133 -14.02 -2.83 -6.74
CA GLY A 133 -14.78 -1.73 -6.16
C GLY A 133 -16.30 -1.93 -6.27
N GLY A 134 -17.05 -0.84 -6.12
CA GLY A 134 -18.51 -0.84 -6.15
C GLY A 134 -19.17 -0.86 -4.77
N PRO A 135 -20.47 -0.56 -4.69
CA PRO A 135 -21.23 -0.51 -3.44
C PRO A 135 -21.08 -1.77 -2.59
N ARG A 136 -21.22 -2.97 -3.18
CA ARG A 136 -21.14 -4.24 -2.45
C ARG A 136 -19.74 -4.52 -1.90
N ALA A 137 -18.70 -4.16 -2.65
CA ALA A 137 -17.32 -4.25 -2.19
C ALA A 137 -17.07 -3.34 -0.99
N VAL A 138 -17.49 -2.08 -1.08
CA VAL A 138 -17.36 -1.09 -0.01
C VAL A 138 -18.13 -1.53 1.24
N GLU A 139 -19.39 -1.95 1.09
CA GLU A 139 -20.22 -2.46 2.18
C GLU A 139 -19.53 -3.64 2.90
N THR A 140 -19.00 -4.59 2.11
CA THR A 140 -18.33 -5.77 2.65
C THR A 140 -17.07 -5.41 3.42
N LEU A 141 -16.21 -4.56 2.85
CA LEU A 141 -14.97 -4.13 3.48
C LEU A 141 -15.22 -3.28 4.73
N LEU A 142 -16.26 -2.44 4.74
CA LEU A 142 -16.67 -1.69 5.93
C LEU A 142 -17.17 -2.62 7.04
N ALA A 143 -17.94 -3.65 6.71
CA ALA A 143 -18.37 -4.65 7.70
C ALA A 143 -17.15 -5.35 8.32
N ILE A 144 -16.19 -5.80 7.49
CA ILE A 144 -14.95 -6.44 7.98
C ILE A 144 -14.15 -5.47 8.86
N LEU A 145 -13.98 -4.22 8.45
CA LEU A 145 -13.27 -3.19 9.22
C LEU A 145 -13.89 -2.98 10.61
N ASN A 146 -15.22 -3.02 10.73
CA ASN A 146 -15.91 -2.74 11.99
C ASN A 146 -16.04 -3.97 12.90
N GLU A 147 -16.24 -5.16 12.32
CA GLU A 147 -16.74 -6.33 13.04
C GLU A 147 -15.68 -7.44 13.23
N ASP A 148 -14.66 -7.52 12.38
CA ASP A 148 -13.73 -8.65 12.41
C ASP A 148 -12.96 -8.74 13.74
N PRO A 149 -12.76 -9.91 14.37
CA PRO A 149 -12.04 -9.98 15.64
C PRO A 149 -10.54 -9.61 15.55
N HIS A 150 -9.93 -9.71 14.37
CA HIS A 150 -8.49 -9.54 14.18
C HIS A 150 -8.14 -8.17 13.59
N LEU A 151 -7.37 -7.37 14.35
CA LEU A 151 -6.89 -6.05 13.92
C LEU A 151 -6.11 -6.07 12.61
N SER A 152 -5.38 -7.15 12.32
CA SER A 152 -4.66 -7.31 11.05
C SER A 152 -5.59 -7.40 9.84
N VAL A 153 -6.73 -8.09 9.99
CA VAL A 153 -7.75 -8.18 8.94
C VAL A 153 -8.47 -6.85 8.79
N ARG A 154 -8.82 -6.18 9.90
CA ARG A 154 -9.38 -4.82 9.85
C ARG A 154 -8.44 -3.84 9.14
N LEU A 155 -7.15 -3.95 9.40
CA LEU A 155 -6.12 -3.15 8.73
C LEU A 155 -6.07 -3.40 7.22
N GLU A 156 -6.14 -4.67 6.79
CA GLU A 156 -6.24 -5.01 5.36
C GLU A 156 -7.53 -4.44 4.74
N ALA A 157 -8.65 -4.46 5.47
CA ALA A 157 -9.92 -3.90 5.00
C ALA A 157 -9.81 -2.38 4.78
N ALA A 158 -9.23 -1.67 5.76
CA ALA A 158 -8.93 -0.25 5.61
C ALA A 158 -7.97 0.03 4.43
N ALA A 159 -6.96 -0.83 4.24
CA ALA A 159 -6.04 -0.70 3.11
C ALA A 159 -6.75 -0.84 1.75
N MET A 160 -7.79 -1.68 1.66
CA MET A 160 -8.60 -1.83 0.45
C MET A 160 -9.64 -0.72 0.26
N LEU A 161 -10.15 -0.14 1.35
CA LEU A 161 -11.07 1.02 1.31
C LEU A 161 -10.35 2.32 0.90
N ALA A 162 -9.07 2.45 1.22
CA ALA A 162 -8.27 3.64 0.93
C ALA A 162 -8.23 4.03 -0.58
N PRO A 163 -7.82 3.14 -1.52
CA PRO A 163 -7.82 3.46 -2.95
C PRO A 163 -9.23 3.64 -3.52
N LEU A 164 -10.26 3.12 -2.84
CA LEU A 164 -11.67 3.32 -3.21
C LEU A 164 -12.23 4.68 -2.72
N GLY A 165 -11.46 5.45 -1.96
CA GLY A 165 -11.95 6.70 -1.34
C GLY A 165 -13.05 6.47 -0.31
N ALA A 166 -13.13 5.27 0.26
CA ALA A 166 -14.24 4.81 1.10
C ALA A 166 -13.82 4.57 2.56
N LEU A 167 -12.67 5.14 2.98
CA LEU A 167 -12.28 5.13 4.39
C LEU A 167 -13.32 5.88 5.24
N PRO A 168 -13.65 5.37 6.44
CA PRO A 168 -14.52 6.09 7.35
C PRO A 168 -13.81 7.30 7.94
N SER A 169 -14.57 8.16 8.63
CA SER A 169 -14.02 9.36 9.31
C SER A 169 -12.87 9.00 10.26
N PRO A 170 -11.92 9.92 10.52
CA PRO A 170 -10.82 9.69 11.45
C PRO A 170 -11.23 9.06 12.77
N ARG A 171 -12.28 9.56 13.45
CA ARG A 171 -12.74 8.98 14.73
C ARG A 171 -13.20 7.53 14.58
N ARG A 172 -13.96 7.22 13.52
CA ARG A 172 -14.42 5.85 13.26
C ARG A 172 -13.26 4.93 12.92
N LEU A 173 -12.28 5.41 12.15
CA LEU A 173 -11.09 4.64 11.80
C LEU A 173 -10.19 4.35 13.02
N ILE A 174 -10.04 5.33 13.92
CA ILE A 174 -9.35 5.17 15.22
C ILE A 174 -9.99 4.02 16.02
N ALA A 175 -11.32 4.04 16.15
CA ALA A 175 -12.05 3.03 16.90
C ALA A 175 -11.96 1.65 16.24
N ALA A 176 -12.19 1.58 14.92
CA ALA A 176 -12.16 0.32 14.16
C ALA A 176 -10.80 -0.38 14.24
N LEU A 177 -9.71 0.38 14.13
CA LEU A 177 -8.33 -0.14 14.19
C LEU A 177 -7.74 -0.17 15.61
N GLY A 178 -8.52 0.20 16.63
CA GLY A 178 -8.10 0.18 18.04
C GLY A 178 -6.88 1.07 18.32
N LEU A 179 -6.75 2.22 17.68
CA LEU A 179 -5.53 3.04 17.73
C LEU A 179 -5.27 3.72 19.08
N GLU A 180 -6.20 3.64 20.04
CA GLU A 180 -6.00 4.09 21.42
C GLU A 180 -5.00 3.23 22.21
N HIS A 181 -4.85 1.97 21.83
CA HIS A 181 -4.10 1.00 22.63
C HIS A 181 -3.06 0.22 21.81
N ASN A 182 -3.02 0.47 20.49
CA ASN A 182 -2.20 -0.27 19.56
C ASN A 182 -1.13 0.60 18.89
N LEU A 183 -0.12 -0.07 18.33
CA LEU A 183 0.96 0.60 17.63
C LEU A 183 0.47 1.30 16.35
N VAL A 184 0.98 2.51 16.13
CA VAL A 184 0.75 3.25 14.89
C VAL A 184 1.76 2.80 13.82
N THR A 185 1.25 2.26 12.72
CA THR A 185 2.07 1.79 11.59
C THR A 185 2.22 2.86 10.52
N ARG A 186 3.05 2.60 9.49
CA ARG A 186 3.15 3.47 8.31
C ARG A 186 1.84 3.53 7.52
N LEU A 187 1.05 2.46 7.51
CA LEU A 187 -0.26 2.43 6.84
C LEU A 187 -1.26 3.37 7.52
N HIS A 188 -1.31 3.39 8.86
CA HIS A 188 -2.15 4.34 9.58
C HIS A 188 -1.82 5.79 9.19
N ARG A 189 -0.52 6.15 9.10
CA ARG A 189 -0.12 7.47 8.60
C ARG A 189 -0.64 7.74 7.19
N ALA A 190 -0.50 6.78 6.27
CA ALA A 190 -1.03 6.95 4.92
C ALA A 190 -2.55 7.19 4.89
N PHE A 191 -3.33 6.45 5.69
CA PHE A 191 -4.78 6.63 5.77
C PHE A 191 -5.17 8.01 6.29
N PHE A 192 -4.56 8.46 7.38
CA PHE A 192 -4.92 9.74 7.97
C PHE A 192 -4.51 10.93 7.10
N ARG A 193 -3.39 10.81 6.38
CA ARG A 193 -3.00 11.81 5.36
C ARG A 193 -4.00 11.86 4.19
N ALA A 194 -4.51 10.70 3.75
CA ALA A 194 -5.55 10.65 2.72
C ALA A 194 -6.90 11.24 3.19
N LEU A 195 -7.22 11.08 4.49
CA LEU A 195 -8.42 11.66 5.09
C LEU A 195 -8.29 13.16 5.40
N ALA A 196 -7.07 13.67 5.59
CA ALA A 196 -6.82 15.02 6.08
C ALA A 196 -7.48 16.14 5.24
N PRO A 197 -7.40 16.14 3.90
CA PRO A 197 -8.01 17.19 3.09
C PRO A 197 -9.52 17.35 3.31
N VAL A 198 -10.22 16.26 3.64
CA VAL A 198 -11.67 16.23 3.80
C VAL A 198 -12.09 16.36 5.28
N HIS A 199 -11.23 15.98 6.22
CA HIS A 199 -11.56 15.86 7.65
C HIS A 199 -10.73 16.77 8.58
N ALA A 200 -10.23 17.91 8.07
CA ALA A 200 -9.41 18.84 8.86
C ALA A 200 -10.05 19.25 10.20
N ALA A 201 -11.34 19.63 10.19
CA ALA A 201 -12.06 20.03 11.41
C ALA A 201 -12.15 18.90 12.45
N GLU A 202 -12.35 17.65 12.00
CA GLU A 202 -12.42 16.49 12.90
C GLU A 202 -11.05 16.18 13.49
N LEU A 203 -9.98 16.23 12.69
CA LEU A 203 -8.60 16.05 13.16
C LEU A 203 -8.21 17.11 14.21
N LEU A 204 -8.59 18.38 13.99
CA LEU A 204 -8.40 19.45 14.95
C LEU A 204 -9.17 19.21 16.25
N SER A 205 -10.39 18.64 16.17
CA SER A 205 -11.17 18.28 17.35
C SER A 205 -10.51 17.14 18.14
N LEU A 206 -10.03 16.11 17.45
CA LEU A 206 -9.41 14.93 18.06
C LEU A 206 -8.12 15.28 18.80
N LEU A 207 -7.36 16.27 18.31
CA LEU A 207 -6.13 16.72 18.97
C LEU A 207 -6.37 17.48 20.28
N ARG A 208 -7.60 17.95 20.55
CA ARG A 208 -7.96 18.60 21.83
C ARG A 208 -8.33 17.60 22.92
N GLU A 209 -8.53 16.34 22.54
CA GLU A 209 -8.84 15.26 23.47
C GLU A 209 -7.55 14.71 24.06
N ASP A 210 -7.62 14.21 25.30
CA ASP A 210 -6.48 13.49 25.88
C ASP A 210 -6.34 12.13 25.18
N ARG A 211 -5.22 11.94 24.50
CA ARG A 211 -4.94 10.80 23.64
C ARG A 211 -3.48 10.34 23.81
N PRO A 212 -3.19 9.05 23.62
CA PRO A 212 -1.83 8.52 23.68
C PRO A 212 -0.89 9.27 22.72
N PRO A 213 0.39 9.45 23.08
CA PRO A 213 1.32 10.23 22.27
C PRO A 213 1.44 9.78 20.81
N LEU A 214 1.45 8.47 20.55
CA LEU A 214 1.50 7.94 19.18
C LEU A 214 0.28 8.33 18.34
N LEU A 215 -0.90 8.37 18.95
CA LEU A 215 -2.13 8.78 18.27
C LEU A 215 -2.17 10.30 18.06
N ARG A 216 -1.73 11.09 19.04
CA ARG A 216 -1.55 12.54 18.83
C ARG A 216 -0.57 12.81 17.70
N ALA A 217 0.57 12.13 17.66
CA ALA A 217 1.57 12.27 16.60
C ALA A 217 1.00 11.88 15.22
N LEU A 218 0.15 10.85 15.14
CA LEU A 218 -0.56 10.48 13.92
C LEU A 218 -1.48 11.61 13.43
N ILE A 219 -2.27 12.19 14.33
CA ILE A 219 -3.20 13.29 14.01
C ILE A 219 -2.42 14.55 13.59
N VAL A 220 -1.37 14.91 14.32
CA VAL A 220 -0.49 16.06 14.02
C VAL A 220 0.17 15.90 12.65
N ASP A 221 0.69 14.71 12.33
CA ASP A 221 1.29 14.42 11.03
C ASP A 221 0.25 14.56 9.89
N ALA A 222 -0.99 14.14 10.13
CA ALA A 222 -2.09 14.26 9.18
C ALA A 222 -2.53 15.71 8.95
N LEU A 223 -2.53 16.55 9.99
CA LEU A 223 -2.85 17.98 9.87
C LEU A 223 -1.93 18.73 8.89
N GLY A 224 -0.71 18.24 8.69
CA GLY A 224 0.20 18.76 7.67
C GLY A 224 -0.29 18.63 6.23
N TRP A 225 -1.28 17.76 5.98
CA TRP A 225 -1.88 17.49 4.67
C TRP A 225 -3.24 18.16 4.50
N THR A 226 -3.58 19.09 5.39
CA THR A 226 -4.77 19.92 5.30
C THR A 226 -4.44 21.25 4.63
N GLU A 227 -5.43 21.87 3.99
CA GLU A 227 -5.34 23.26 3.51
C GLU A 227 -5.82 24.27 4.56
N ASP A 228 -6.18 23.79 5.77
CA ASP A 228 -6.73 24.60 6.84
C ASP A 228 -5.61 25.29 7.64
N ARG A 229 -5.51 26.62 7.51
CA ARG A 229 -4.52 27.41 8.28
C ARG A 229 -4.76 27.35 9.79
N ALA A 230 -5.94 26.95 10.26
CA ALA A 230 -6.16 26.68 11.68
C ALA A 230 -5.27 25.54 12.22
N ALA A 231 -4.75 24.68 11.34
CA ALA A 231 -3.75 23.68 11.67
C ALA A 231 -2.46 24.32 12.22
N LEU A 232 -2.05 25.50 11.76
CA LEU A 232 -0.80 26.14 12.18
C LEU A 232 -0.71 26.34 13.69
N ALA A 233 -1.78 26.86 14.31
CA ALA A 233 -1.85 27.06 15.76
C ALA A 233 -1.90 25.73 16.54
N ALA A 234 -2.41 24.66 15.91
CA ALA A 234 -2.39 23.33 16.48
C ALA A 234 -1.00 22.67 16.41
N LEU A 235 -0.30 22.87 15.29
CA LEU A 235 1.07 22.38 15.10
C LEU A 235 2.07 23.10 16.00
N GLU A 236 1.91 24.41 16.21
CA GLU A 236 2.75 25.17 17.14
C GLU A 236 2.61 24.61 18.57
N ARG A 237 1.38 24.33 19.03
CA ARG A 237 1.17 23.66 20.32
C ARG A 237 1.79 22.26 20.36
N ALA A 238 1.69 21.49 19.28
CA ALA A 238 2.31 20.17 19.18
C ALA A 238 3.86 20.23 19.15
N ALA A 239 4.45 21.35 18.73
CA ALA A 239 5.88 21.60 18.79
C ALA A 239 6.40 21.81 20.24
N ASP A 240 5.50 22.05 21.20
CA ASP A 240 5.80 22.14 22.64
C ASP A 240 5.33 20.92 23.44
N ASP A 241 4.91 19.87 22.75
CA ASP A 241 4.44 18.65 23.38
C ASP A 241 5.55 17.95 24.18
N ILE A 242 5.20 17.36 25.33
CA ILE A 242 6.12 16.61 26.19
C ILE A 242 6.76 15.42 25.45
N ASP A 243 6.01 14.79 24.55
CA ASP A 243 6.45 13.63 23.81
C ASP A 243 7.25 14.03 22.53
N PRO A 244 8.49 13.54 22.38
CA PRO A 244 9.33 13.89 21.25
C PRO A 244 8.79 13.39 19.89
N GLU A 245 7.99 12.33 19.84
CA GLU A 245 7.39 11.88 18.57
C GLU A 245 6.29 12.84 18.11
N VAL A 246 5.56 13.46 19.04
CA VAL A 246 4.59 14.52 18.70
C VAL A 246 5.29 15.77 18.18
N ARG A 247 6.39 16.18 18.80
CA ARG A 247 7.23 17.28 18.28
C ARG A 247 7.80 16.95 16.90
N CYS A 248 8.24 15.71 16.67
CA CYS A 248 8.67 15.25 15.36
C CYS A 248 7.53 15.28 14.33
N ALA A 249 6.31 14.91 14.71
CA ALA A 249 5.14 15.01 13.84
C ALA A 249 4.83 16.47 13.47
N ALA A 250 4.95 17.41 14.41
CA ALA A 250 4.78 18.83 14.15
C ALA A 250 5.78 19.34 13.10
N LEU A 251 7.05 18.93 13.20
CA LEU A 251 8.10 19.26 12.22
C LEU A 251 7.85 18.65 10.84
N ARG A 252 7.35 17.40 10.76
CA ARG A 252 6.96 16.78 9.49
C ARG A 252 5.79 17.52 8.85
N ALA A 253 4.80 17.92 9.65
CA ALA A 253 3.67 18.72 9.19
C ALA A 253 4.13 20.12 8.73
N ALA A 254 5.05 20.77 9.45
CA ALA A 254 5.65 22.05 9.06
C ALA A 254 6.30 21.97 7.68
N HIS A 255 7.10 20.92 7.47
CA HIS A 255 7.77 20.67 6.19
C HIS A 255 6.75 20.49 5.06
N GLN A 256 5.65 19.78 5.32
CA GLN A 256 4.61 19.55 4.33
C GLN A 256 3.81 20.82 3.99
N ILE A 257 3.43 21.61 4.99
CA ILE A 257 2.66 22.85 4.80
C ILE A 257 3.53 23.93 4.16
N ASN A 258 4.80 24.03 4.57
CA ASN A 258 5.75 25.02 4.10
C ASN A 258 5.29 26.48 4.28
N ASP A 259 4.60 26.79 5.39
CA ASP A 259 4.14 28.14 5.73
C ASP A 259 5.19 28.88 6.60
N PRO A 260 5.55 30.13 6.29
CA PRO A 260 6.48 30.95 7.08
C PRO A 260 6.11 31.11 8.56
N ALA A 261 4.84 30.98 8.93
CA ALA A 261 4.40 31.01 10.32
C ALA A 261 5.00 29.86 11.16
N THR A 262 5.50 28.81 10.51
CA THR A 262 6.14 27.67 11.19
C THR A 262 7.58 27.93 11.60
N ILE A 263 8.23 28.90 10.97
CA ILE A 263 9.66 29.19 11.11
C ILE A 263 10.09 29.38 12.58
N PRO A 264 9.40 30.17 13.43
CA PRO A 264 9.89 30.45 14.78
C PRO A 264 10.09 29.19 15.63
N TRP A 265 9.10 28.29 15.63
CA TRP A 265 9.18 27.07 16.42
C TRP A 265 10.00 25.97 15.72
N VAL A 266 10.05 25.93 14.39
CA VAL A 266 10.99 25.05 13.67
C VAL A 266 12.44 25.38 14.02
N MET A 267 12.81 26.67 14.02
CA MET A 267 14.15 27.13 14.38
C MET A 267 14.49 26.90 15.85
N ARG A 268 13.51 27.00 16.75
CA ARG A 268 13.65 26.65 18.17
C ARG A 268 13.98 25.16 18.35
N LEU A 269 13.27 24.27 17.66
CA LEU A 269 13.43 22.82 17.77
C LEU A 269 14.76 22.26 17.22
N LEU A 270 15.54 23.06 16.49
CA LEU A 270 16.93 22.72 16.17
C LEU A 270 17.83 22.57 17.41
N ARG A 271 17.38 23.05 18.59
CA ARG A 271 18.08 22.91 19.88
C ARG A 271 17.35 21.97 20.85
N ASP A 272 16.40 21.16 20.36
CA ASP A 272 15.65 20.24 21.20
C ASP A 272 16.56 19.22 21.91
N ALA A 273 16.16 18.79 23.10
CA ALA A 273 16.91 17.80 23.88
C ALA A 273 17.00 16.44 23.15
N SER A 274 15.95 16.06 22.42
CA SER A 274 15.92 14.83 21.63
C SER A 274 16.66 15.02 20.30
N ASP A 275 17.59 14.12 20.00
CA ASP A 275 18.30 14.11 18.72
C ASP A 275 17.40 13.76 17.54
N ALA A 276 16.37 12.92 17.75
CA ALA A 276 15.34 12.65 16.75
C ALA A 276 14.58 13.93 16.37
N VAL A 277 14.22 14.77 17.35
CA VAL A 277 13.57 16.06 17.11
C VAL A 277 14.51 17.01 16.38
N ARG A 278 15.77 17.16 16.83
CA ARG A 278 16.76 17.98 16.13
C ARG A 278 16.96 17.54 14.67
N SER A 279 17.04 16.23 14.41
CA SER A 279 17.18 15.69 13.05
C SER A 279 15.98 16.04 12.14
N ASN A 280 14.76 15.92 12.67
CA ASN A 280 13.56 16.37 11.93
C ASN A 280 13.53 17.89 11.74
N ALA A 281 14.00 18.65 12.74
CA ALA A 281 14.04 20.10 12.68
C ALA A 281 15.00 20.59 11.60
N VAL A 282 16.15 19.92 11.41
CA VAL A 282 17.09 20.20 10.31
C VAL A 282 16.39 20.08 8.96
N ARG A 283 15.62 19.01 8.74
CA ARG A 283 14.87 18.80 7.48
C ARG A 283 13.80 19.86 7.26
N ALA A 284 13.04 20.17 8.30
CA ALA A 284 12.00 21.18 8.22
C ALA A 284 12.61 22.56 7.97
N ALA A 285 13.63 22.97 8.73
CA ALA A 285 14.28 24.28 8.64
C ALA A 285 14.95 24.51 7.28
N ALA A 286 15.62 23.50 6.72
CA ALA A 286 16.22 23.60 5.39
C ALA A 286 15.19 23.80 4.28
N HIS A 287 13.93 23.39 4.50
CA HIS A 287 12.84 23.55 3.55
C HIS A 287 12.08 24.86 3.75
N VAL A 288 11.61 25.14 4.97
CA VAL A 288 10.74 26.28 5.28
C VAL A 288 11.50 27.58 5.51
N ALA A 289 12.78 27.49 5.87
CA ALA A 289 13.62 28.62 6.24
C ALA A 289 15.07 28.47 5.71
N PRO A 290 15.28 28.18 4.42
CA PRO A 290 16.59 27.79 3.88
C PRO A 290 17.69 28.80 4.23
N ARG A 291 17.45 30.10 4.00
CA ARG A 291 18.45 31.16 4.29
C ARG A 291 18.65 31.41 5.79
N GLN A 292 17.57 31.38 6.57
CA GLN A 292 17.60 31.72 7.99
C GLN A 292 18.18 30.57 8.83
N SER A 293 18.04 29.33 8.37
CA SER A 293 18.55 28.14 9.05
C SER A 293 20.04 27.92 8.85
N LEU A 294 20.63 28.41 7.76
CA LEU A 294 22.04 28.20 7.39
C LEU A 294 23.04 28.38 8.55
N PRO A 295 23.07 29.52 9.29
CA PRO A 295 24.06 29.70 10.36
C PRO A 295 23.93 28.65 11.48
N GLN A 296 22.70 28.26 11.79
CA GLN A 296 22.42 27.27 12.83
C GLN A 296 22.76 25.86 12.33
N LEU A 297 22.44 25.52 11.08
CA LEU A 297 22.81 24.24 10.47
C LEU A 297 24.34 24.07 10.38
N GLU A 298 25.09 25.13 10.04
CA GLU A 298 26.55 25.11 10.05
C GLU A 298 27.11 24.80 11.45
N THR A 299 26.53 25.38 12.49
CA THR A 299 26.89 25.06 13.89
C THR A 299 26.57 23.60 14.24
N MET A 300 25.46 23.06 13.74
CA MET A 300 25.02 21.69 14.00
C MET A 300 25.86 20.60 13.28
N ARG A 301 26.85 20.96 12.46
CA ARG A 301 27.86 19.99 11.99
C ARG A 301 28.61 19.35 13.16
N GLY A 302 28.72 20.06 14.29
CA GLY A 302 29.28 19.56 15.54
C GLY A 302 28.26 18.90 16.48
N ASP A 303 27.04 18.59 16.05
CA ASP A 303 26.02 17.99 16.93
C ASP A 303 26.52 16.66 17.55
N PRO A 304 26.26 16.39 18.84
CA PRO A 304 26.66 15.14 19.49
C PRO A 304 26.14 13.89 18.79
N SER A 305 24.93 13.93 18.22
CA SER A 305 24.31 12.79 17.55
C SER A 305 24.79 12.65 16.11
N ALA A 306 25.29 11.45 15.76
CA ALA A 306 25.70 11.13 14.40
C ALA A 306 24.54 11.26 13.40
N TRP A 307 23.32 10.91 13.80
CA TRP A 307 22.13 11.02 12.95
C TRP A 307 21.79 12.47 12.61
N VAL A 308 22.00 13.39 13.55
CA VAL A 308 21.84 14.83 13.31
C VAL A 308 22.92 15.33 12.36
N ARG A 309 24.20 14.96 12.58
CA ARG A 309 25.30 15.35 11.69
C ARG A 309 25.10 14.89 10.24
N ILE A 310 24.67 13.65 10.03
CA ILE A 310 24.33 13.13 8.69
C ILE A 310 23.24 14.00 8.07
N ARG A 311 22.18 14.31 8.83
CA ARG A 311 21.07 15.09 8.31
C ARG A 311 21.44 16.53 7.98
N VAL A 312 22.32 17.13 8.77
CA VAL A 312 22.88 18.47 8.52
C VAL A 312 23.69 18.46 7.22
N ALA A 313 24.53 17.45 7.00
CA ALA A 313 25.31 17.34 5.77
C ALA A 313 24.39 17.21 4.53
N GLU A 314 23.34 16.39 4.61
CA GLU A 314 22.33 16.27 3.55
C GLU A 314 21.57 17.58 3.29
N ALA A 315 21.24 18.32 4.35
CA ALA A 315 20.52 19.59 4.22
C ALA A 315 21.38 20.71 3.64
N LEU A 316 22.66 20.78 4.01
CA LEU A 316 23.57 21.85 3.58
C LEU A 316 24.03 21.70 2.13
N GLY A 317 24.11 20.47 1.59
CA GLY A 317 24.52 20.23 0.20
C GLY A 317 23.70 21.05 -0.82
N PRO A 318 22.36 20.90 -0.87
CA PRO A 318 21.50 21.69 -1.75
C PRO A 318 21.53 23.19 -1.44
N LEU A 319 21.59 23.58 -0.17
CA LEU A 319 21.58 25.00 0.23
C LEU A 319 22.84 25.74 -0.19
N ALA A 320 24.00 25.09 -0.13
CA ALA A 320 25.28 25.66 -0.58
C ALA A 320 25.35 25.82 -2.11
N SER A 321 24.65 24.98 -2.87
CA SER A 321 24.56 25.10 -4.33
C SER A 321 23.57 26.16 -4.82
N ALA A 322 22.69 26.63 -3.94
CA ALA A 322 21.62 27.59 -4.24
C ALA A 322 21.87 29.00 -3.68
N ALA A 323 22.97 29.20 -2.95
CA ALA A 323 23.42 30.47 -2.39
C ALA A 323 24.50 31.11 -3.28
#